data_AF-A0A3M6KAI5-F1
#
_entry.id   AF-A0A3M6KAI5-F1
#
_cell.length_a   1.000
_cell.length_b   1.000
_cell.length_c   1.000
_cell.angle_alpha   90.00
_cell.angle_beta   90.00
_cell.angle_gamma   90.00
#
_symmetry.space_group_name_H-M   'P 1'
#
loop_
_entity.id
_entity.type
_entity.pdbx_description
1 polymer ?
#
loop_
_entity_poly.entity_id
_entity_poly.type
_entity_poly.pdbx_seq_one_letter_code
_entity_poly.pdbx_strand_id
1 'polypeptide(L)'
;MNVLNSKRDFSKDLERIKSLSSKIDKKISDAKSSDDKNIEKLTIEELQDLNKIVGIADFMLVKHADKKEMRSILKYFVSVISETAGSIENLDDEISELIMSAEDSISKVKGIHVDISEKSDFKKKYHDGPDYNEHETSAINLTNFATEINTVEYQQNSQGNTA
;
A
#
# COMPACT_ATOMS: atom_id res chain seq x y z
N MET A 1 8.20 28.31 -72.80
CA MET A 1 6.74 28.19 -72.56
C MET A 1 6.59 27.50 -71.21
N ASN A 2 5.95 28.01 -70.16
CA ASN A 2 4.82 28.94 -70.06
C ASN A 2 5.06 29.95 -68.93
N VAL A 3 4.81 31.22 -69.24
CA VAL A 3 4.77 32.32 -68.28
C VAL A 3 3.47 32.19 -67.48
N LEU A 4 3.57 31.84 -66.21
CA LEU A 4 2.46 31.83 -65.25
C LEU A 4 2.02 33.26 -64.94
N ASN A 5 1.26 33.88 -65.84
CA ASN A 5 0.49 35.09 -65.54
C ASN A 5 -0.93 34.68 -65.10
N SER A 6 -1.04 34.15 -63.89
CA SER A 6 -2.34 34.11 -63.20
C SER A 6 -2.63 35.53 -62.73
N LYS A 7 -3.39 36.29 -63.53
CA LYS A 7 -3.91 37.60 -63.17
C LYS A 7 -4.67 37.44 -61.85
N ARG A 8 -4.06 37.87 -60.74
CA ARG A 8 -4.69 37.81 -59.41
C ARG A 8 -6.04 38.51 -59.54
N ASP A 9 -7.09 37.74 -59.26
CA ASP A 9 -8.46 38.22 -59.36
C ASP A 9 -8.73 39.02 -58.07
N PHE A 10 -8.25 40.26 -58.06
CA PHE A 10 -8.29 41.15 -56.90
C PHE A 10 -9.70 41.27 -56.31
N SER A 11 -10.74 41.11 -57.12
CA SER A 11 -12.13 41.08 -56.65
C SER A 11 -12.41 39.87 -55.75
N LYS A 12 -11.93 38.68 -56.13
CA LYS A 12 -12.08 37.46 -55.31
C LYS A 12 -11.25 37.54 -54.04
N ASP A 13 -10.03 38.09 -54.14
CA ASP A 13 -9.18 38.29 -52.97
C ASP A 13 -9.81 39.30 -51.99
N LEU A 14 -10.42 40.37 -52.49
CA LEU A 14 -11.14 41.35 -51.69
C LEU A 14 -12.40 40.77 -51.03
N GLU A 15 -13.17 39.94 -51.74
CA GLU A 15 -14.30 39.22 -51.12
C GLU A 15 -13.83 38.23 -50.05
N ARG A 16 -12.73 37.51 -50.29
CA ARG A 16 -12.13 36.61 -49.29
C ARG A 16 -11.69 37.38 -48.05
N ILE A 17 -11.06 38.54 -48.22
CA ILE A 17 -10.65 39.41 -47.11
C ILE A 17 -11.87 39.92 -46.34
N LYS A 18 -12.93 40.38 -47.02
CA LYS A 18 -14.19 40.80 -46.37
C LYS A 18 -14.87 39.66 -45.62
N SER A 19 -14.92 38.47 -46.21
CA SER A 19 -15.49 37.28 -45.57
C SER A 19 -14.69 36.85 -44.34
N LEU A 20 -13.36 36.93 -44.42
CA LEU A 20 -12.48 36.64 -43.30
C LEU A 20 -12.63 37.67 -42.18
N SER A 21 -12.68 38.96 -42.52
CA SER A 21 -12.95 40.05 -41.58
C SER A 21 -14.29 39.82 -40.85
N SER A 22 -15.37 39.58 -41.59
CA SER A 22 -16.68 39.32 -41.00
C SER A 22 -16.70 38.10 -40.09
N LYS A 23 -15.98 37.03 -40.44
CA LYS A 23 -15.82 35.86 -39.56
C LYS A 23 -15.03 36.18 -38.28
N ILE A 24 -14.01 37.03 -38.37
CA ILE A 24 -13.22 37.48 -37.21
C ILE A 24 -14.09 38.36 -36.30
N ASP A 25 -14.80 39.34 -36.86
CA ASP A 25 -15.69 40.24 -36.12
C ASP A 25 -16.79 39.46 -35.39
N LYS A 26 -17.36 38.44 -36.05
CA LYS A 26 -18.32 37.52 -35.44
C LYS A 26 -17.70 36.72 -34.30
N LYS A 27 -16.51 36.13 -34.50
CA LYS A 27 -15.79 35.38 -33.46
C LYS A 27 -15.42 36.25 -32.25
N ILE A 28 -15.04 37.51 -32.46
CA ILE A 28 -14.75 38.47 -31.39
C ILE A 28 -16.04 38.81 -30.63
N SER A 29 -17.16 38.96 -31.33
CA SER A 29 -18.47 39.23 -30.72
C SER A 29 -19.05 38.05 -29.95
N ASP A 30 -18.72 36.82 -30.37
CA ASP A 30 -19.07 35.57 -29.68
C ASP A 30 -18.09 35.26 -28.52
N ALA A 31 -16.84 35.73 -28.60
CA ALA A 31 -15.83 35.58 -27.55
C ALA A 31 -15.99 36.57 -26.39
N LYS A 32 -16.59 37.75 -26.61
CA LYS A 32 -17.24 38.51 -25.54
C LYS A 32 -18.41 37.67 -25.05
N SER A 33 -18.21 36.97 -23.95
CA SER A 33 -19.11 35.92 -23.50
C SER A 33 -20.53 36.46 -23.32
N SER A 34 -21.53 35.59 -23.43
CA SER A 34 -22.91 35.94 -23.05
C SER A 34 -22.97 36.49 -21.62
N ASP A 35 -22.04 36.09 -20.76
CA ASP A 35 -21.98 36.51 -19.37
C ASP A 35 -21.58 37.99 -19.25
N ASP A 36 -20.66 38.50 -20.07
CA ASP A 36 -20.32 39.93 -20.09
C ASP A 36 -21.55 40.80 -20.41
N LYS A 37 -22.35 40.37 -21.40
CA LYS A 37 -23.61 41.08 -21.78
C LYS A 37 -24.68 41.00 -20.69
N ASN A 38 -24.67 39.94 -19.88
CA ASN A 38 -25.60 39.76 -18.77
C ASN A 38 -25.14 40.56 -17.54
N ILE A 39 -23.83 40.62 -17.28
CA ILE A 39 -23.18 41.39 -16.20
C ILE A 39 -23.36 42.88 -16.43
N GLU A 40 -23.20 43.37 -17.67
CA GLU A 40 -23.43 44.79 -18.03
C GLU A 40 -24.88 45.24 -17.80
N LYS A 41 -25.83 44.30 -17.71
CA LYS A 41 -27.25 44.57 -17.43
C LYS A 41 -27.60 44.66 -15.94
N LEU A 42 -26.70 44.20 -15.06
CA LEU A 42 -26.93 44.18 -13.63
C LEU A 42 -26.61 45.53 -13.01
N THR A 43 -27.41 45.93 -12.03
CA THR A 43 -27.11 47.07 -11.18
C THR A 43 -25.91 46.78 -10.27
N ILE A 44 -25.32 47.83 -9.69
CA ILE A 44 -24.15 47.68 -8.81
C ILE A 44 -24.48 46.81 -7.58
N GLU A 45 -25.68 46.92 -7.03
CA GLU A 45 -26.12 46.10 -5.89
C GLU A 45 -26.28 44.63 -6.28
N GLU A 46 -26.93 44.34 -7.40
CA GLU A 46 -27.06 42.97 -7.92
C GLU A 46 -25.69 42.35 -8.24
N LEU A 47 -24.73 43.15 -8.73
CA LEU A 47 -23.38 42.70 -9.00
C LEU A 47 -22.60 42.39 -7.71
N GLN A 48 -22.79 43.19 -6.65
CA GLN A 48 -22.20 42.92 -5.34
C GLN A 48 -22.77 41.65 -4.72
N ASP A 49 -24.08 41.44 -4.82
CA ASP A 49 -24.72 40.23 -4.32
C ASP A 49 -24.34 39.00 -5.13
N LEU A 50 -24.23 39.12 -6.46
CA LEU A 50 -23.68 38.07 -7.31
C LEU A 50 -22.23 37.73 -6.92
N ASN A 51 -21.38 38.72 -6.66
CA ASN A 51 -20.01 38.49 -6.19
C ASN A 51 -19.97 37.73 -4.84
N LYS A 52 -20.89 38.03 -3.91
CA LYS A 52 -21.01 37.26 -2.65
C LYS A 52 -21.43 35.82 -2.91
N ILE A 53 -22.42 35.60 -3.78
CA ILE A 53 -22.92 34.26 -4.14
C ILE A 53 -21.80 33.43 -4.79
N VAL A 54 -21.06 34.02 -5.73
CA VAL A 54 -19.91 33.38 -6.38
C VAL A 54 -18.83 33.03 -5.35
N GLY A 55 -18.52 33.94 -4.41
CA GLY A 55 -17.58 33.65 -3.32
C GLY A 55 -18.00 32.49 -2.42
N ILE A 56 -19.30 32.39 -2.11
CA ILE A 56 -19.85 31.26 -1.34
C ILE A 56 -19.76 29.96 -2.15
N ALA A 57 -20.09 30.01 -3.44
CA ALA A 57 -20.03 28.86 -4.33
C ALA A 57 -18.60 28.33 -4.47
N ASP A 58 -17.62 29.21 -4.64
CA ASP A 58 -16.20 28.87 -4.71
C ASP A 58 -15.71 28.20 -3.41
N PHE A 59 -16.04 28.80 -2.26
CA PHE A 59 -15.75 28.19 -0.96
C PHE A 59 -16.37 26.80 -0.78
N MET A 60 -17.63 26.61 -1.19
CA MET A 60 -18.28 25.30 -1.13
C MET A 60 -17.59 24.27 -2.03
N LEU A 61 -17.13 24.69 -3.21
CA LEU A 61 -16.44 23.84 -4.18
C LEU A 61 -15.10 23.34 -3.64
N VAL A 62 -14.29 24.26 -3.12
CA VAL A 62 -13.00 23.95 -2.48
C VAL A 62 -13.21 23.04 -1.27
N LYS A 63 -14.10 23.40 -0.35
CA LYS A 63 -14.40 22.59 0.85
C LYS A 63 -14.89 21.18 0.52
N HIS A 64 -15.67 21.03 -0.55
CA HIS A 64 -16.13 19.72 -1.01
C HIS A 64 -14.97 18.90 -1.61
N ALA A 65 -14.10 19.52 -2.41
CA ALA A 65 -12.91 18.88 -2.95
C ALA A 65 -11.98 18.37 -1.83
N ASP A 66 -11.69 19.19 -0.82
CA ASP A 66 -10.88 18.80 0.34
C ASP A 66 -11.49 17.60 1.09
N LYS A 67 -12.81 17.61 1.31
CA LYS A 67 -13.51 16.47 1.93
C LYS A 67 -13.43 15.20 1.09
N LYS A 68 -13.48 15.33 -0.24
CA LYS A 68 -13.34 14.20 -1.17
C LYS A 68 -11.92 13.62 -1.12
N GLU A 69 -10.91 14.47 -1.05
CA GLU A 69 -9.52 14.05 -0.89
C GLU A 69 -9.31 13.34 0.46
N MET A 70 -9.74 13.96 1.57
CA MET A 70 -9.66 13.36 2.90
C MET A 70 -10.36 11.99 2.96
N ARG A 71 -11.54 11.86 2.35
CA ARG A 71 -12.25 10.58 2.25
C ARG A 71 -11.45 9.54 1.46
N SER A 72 -10.73 9.96 0.42
CA SER A 72 -9.91 9.07 -0.40
C SER A 72 -8.69 8.59 0.38
N ILE A 73 -8.03 9.49 1.11
CA ILE A 73 -6.92 9.15 2.03
C ILE A 73 -7.39 8.16 3.10
N LEU A 74 -8.53 8.44 3.74
CA LEU A 74 -9.07 7.56 4.77
C LEU A 74 -9.43 6.17 4.22
N LYS A 75 -10.00 6.11 3.02
CA LYS A 75 -10.30 4.83 2.36
C LYS A 75 -9.02 4.04 2.07
N TYR A 76 -7.97 4.70 1.60
CA TYR A 76 -6.67 4.06 1.39
C TYR A 76 -6.09 3.52 2.70
N PHE A 77 -6.12 4.33 3.77
CA PHE A 77 -5.67 3.91 5.09
C PHE A 77 -6.42 2.67 5.60
N VAL A 78 -7.75 2.63 5.45
CA VAL A 78 -8.56 1.45 5.79
C VAL A 78 -8.14 0.24 4.96
N SER A 79 -7.88 0.39 3.65
CA SER A 79 -7.39 -0.70 2.79
C SER A 79 -6.07 -1.28 3.32
N VAL A 80 -5.11 -0.43 3.63
CA VAL A 80 -3.79 -0.84 4.16
C VAL A 80 -3.95 -1.61 5.46
N ILE A 81 -4.81 -1.16 6.38
CA ILE A 81 -5.08 -1.88 7.64
C ILE A 81 -5.70 -3.25 7.35
N SER A 82 -6.71 -3.32 6.47
CA SER A 82 -7.37 -4.58 6.13
C SER A 82 -6.43 -5.59 5.47
N GLU A 83 -5.59 -5.13 4.54
CA GLU A 83 -4.58 -5.96 3.86
C GLU A 83 -3.52 -6.46 4.85
N THR A 84 -3.09 -5.60 5.77
CA THR A 84 -2.13 -5.96 6.82
C THR A 84 -2.74 -6.99 7.77
N ALA A 85 -3.99 -6.80 8.20
CA ALA A 85 -4.68 -7.75 9.07
C ALA A 85 -4.80 -9.14 8.43
N GLY A 86 -5.20 -9.21 7.16
CA GLY A 86 -5.25 -10.49 6.43
C GLY A 86 -3.86 -11.13 6.23
N SER A 87 -2.81 -10.32 6.06
CA SER A 87 -1.44 -10.84 5.97
C SER A 87 -0.95 -11.43 7.29
N ILE A 88 -1.34 -10.84 8.43
CA ILE A 88 -1.03 -11.36 9.76
C ILE A 88 -1.76 -12.69 10.01
N GLU A 89 -3.03 -12.79 9.59
CA GLU A 89 -3.80 -14.04 9.67
C GLU A 89 -3.12 -15.17 8.88
N ASN A 90 -2.70 -14.91 7.64
CA ASN A 90 -1.96 -15.91 6.85
C ASN A 90 -0.62 -16.30 7.52
N LEU A 91 0.09 -15.33 8.11
CA LEU A 91 1.34 -15.61 8.81
C LEU A 91 1.12 -16.49 10.05
N ASP A 92 0.01 -16.33 10.76
CA ASP A 92 -0.36 -17.16 11.91
C ASP A 92 -0.61 -18.62 11.49
N ASP A 93 -1.27 -18.81 10.36
CA ASP A 93 -1.46 -20.14 9.74
C ASP A 93 -0.11 -20.78 9.35
N GLU A 94 0.78 -20.02 8.70
CA GLU A 94 2.12 -20.50 8.32
C GLU A 94 2.98 -20.88 9.53
N ILE A 95 2.93 -20.07 10.59
CA ILE A 95 3.64 -20.36 11.85
C ILE A 95 3.08 -21.64 12.50
N SER A 96 1.76 -21.80 12.51
CA SER A 96 1.11 -22.99 13.06
C SER A 96 1.52 -24.25 12.31
N GLU A 97 1.55 -24.22 10.98
CA GLU A 97 2.03 -25.33 10.15
C GLU A 97 3.50 -25.67 10.44
N LEU A 98 4.35 -24.65 10.57
CA LEU A 98 5.77 -24.84 10.89
C LEU A 98 5.98 -25.50 12.26
N ILE A 99 5.22 -25.08 13.27
CA ILE A 99 5.26 -25.67 14.62
C ILE A 99 4.89 -27.15 14.54
N MET A 100 3.79 -27.51 13.86
CA MET A 100 3.37 -28.90 13.70
C MET A 100 4.44 -29.74 13.00
N SER A 101 5.09 -29.21 11.96
CA SER A 101 6.16 -29.88 11.22
C SER A 101 7.40 -30.13 12.09
N ALA A 102 7.77 -29.15 12.91
CA ALA A 102 8.87 -29.28 13.87
C ALA A 102 8.56 -30.32 14.95
N GLU A 103 7.33 -30.32 15.49
CA GLU A 103 6.87 -31.30 16.50
C GLU A 103 6.89 -32.74 15.96
N ASP A 104 6.42 -32.97 14.73
CA ASP A 104 6.49 -34.28 14.07
C ASP A 104 7.95 -34.73 13.87
N SER A 105 8.81 -33.81 13.43
CA SER A 105 10.25 -34.08 13.25
C SER A 105 10.94 -34.45 14.56
N ILE A 106 10.68 -33.69 15.64
CA ILE A 106 11.21 -33.99 16.99
C ILE A 106 10.68 -35.35 17.48
N SER A 107 9.40 -35.63 17.26
CA SER A 107 8.78 -36.91 17.64
C SER A 107 9.44 -38.09 16.92
N LYS A 108 9.75 -37.95 15.62
CA LYS A 108 10.51 -38.95 14.85
C LYS A 108 11.92 -39.15 15.39
N VAL A 109 12.67 -38.07 15.66
CA VAL A 109 14.02 -38.14 16.25
C VAL A 109 13.99 -38.86 17.60
N LYS A 110 13.00 -38.53 18.45
CA LYS A 110 12.81 -39.18 19.74
C LYS A 110 12.50 -40.67 19.60
N GLY A 111 11.66 -41.05 18.64
CA GLY A 111 11.38 -42.45 18.31
C GLY A 111 12.64 -43.20 17.88
N ILE A 112 13.44 -42.63 16.97
CA ILE A 112 14.73 -43.21 16.53
C ILE A 112 15.68 -43.37 17.72
N HIS A 113 15.77 -42.38 18.60
CA HIS A 113 16.61 -42.45 19.80
C HIS A 113 16.19 -43.59 20.73
N VAL A 114 14.88 -43.76 20.98
CA VAL A 114 14.34 -44.89 21.75
C VAL A 114 14.70 -46.21 21.09
N ASP A 115 14.40 -46.37 19.80
CA ASP A 115 14.70 -47.58 19.03
C ASP A 115 16.18 -47.97 19.06
N ILE A 116 17.09 -47.00 18.90
CA ILE A 116 18.54 -47.22 19.00
C ILE A 116 18.91 -47.63 20.42
N SER A 117 18.38 -46.94 21.43
CA SER A 117 18.68 -47.25 22.84
C SER A 117 18.24 -48.66 23.23
N GLU A 118 17.10 -49.14 22.69
CA GLU A 118 16.57 -50.49 22.95
C GLU A 118 17.27 -51.59 22.14
N LYS A 119 17.55 -51.35 20.85
CA LYS A 119 18.17 -52.32 19.95
C LYS A 119 19.70 -52.34 20.01
N SER A 120 20.32 -51.32 20.61
CA SER A 120 21.76 -51.32 20.80
C SER A 120 22.13 -52.35 21.88
N ASP A 121 22.82 -53.42 21.47
CA ASP A 121 23.46 -54.39 22.36
C ASP A 121 24.54 -53.77 23.28
N PHE A 122 24.74 -52.45 23.20
CA PHE A 122 25.63 -51.66 24.05
C PHE A 122 25.29 -51.72 25.53
N LYS A 123 24.05 -52.02 25.94
CA LYS A 123 23.76 -52.24 27.37
C LYS A 123 24.09 -53.65 27.85
N LYS A 124 24.08 -54.66 26.98
CA LYS A 124 24.16 -56.06 27.40
C LYS A 124 25.56 -56.67 27.33
N LYS A 125 26.47 -56.09 26.55
CA LYS A 125 27.81 -56.64 26.32
C LYS A 125 28.94 -56.09 27.20
N TYR A 126 28.67 -55.09 28.05
CA TYR A 126 29.68 -54.58 28.98
C TYR A 126 29.67 -55.28 30.34
N HIS A 127 28.67 -56.10 30.66
CA HIS A 127 28.58 -56.76 31.98
C HIS A 127 29.59 -57.91 32.20
N ASP A 128 30.26 -58.39 31.15
CA ASP A 128 31.15 -59.56 31.21
C ASP A 128 32.63 -59.23 30.92
N GLY A 129 32.98 -57.95 30.77
CA GLY A 129 34.35 -57.50 30.53
C GLY A 129 35.10 -57.16 31.83
N PRO A 130 36.43 -57.43 31.91
CA PRO A 130 37.21 -57.23 33.15
C PRO A 130 37.30 -55.77 33.63
N ASP A 131 36.94 -54.80 32.78
CA ASP A 131 36.98 -53.35 33.06
C ASP A 131 35.57 -52.71 33.25
N TYR A 132 34.54 -53.50 33.58
CA TYR A 132 33.19 -52.96 33.79
C TYR A 132 33.11 -52.06 35.04
N ASN A 133 32.80 -50.78 34.85
CA ASN A 133 32.50 -49.81 35.91
C ASN A 133 31.14 -49.13 35.66
N GLU A 134 30.20 -49.35 36.57
CA GLU A 134 28.82 -48.84 36.52
C GLU A 134 28.76 -47.29 36.56
N HIS A 135 29.79 -46.65 37.10
CA HIS A 135 29.87 -45.18 37.20
C HIS A 135 30.41 -44.49 35.94
N GLU A 136 31.13 -45.20 35.06
CA GLU A 136 31.73 -44.63 33.84
C GLU A 136 30.94 -44.99 32.57
N THR A 137 30.12 -46.03 32.61
CA THR A 137 29.31 -46.49 31.47
C THR A 137 27.91 -45.88 31.44
N SER A 138 27.78 -44.62 31.84
CA SER A 138 26.52 -43.90 31.68
C SER A 138 26.28 -43.54 30.22
N ALA A 139 25.09 -43.92 29.73
CA ALA A 139 24.60 -43.64 28.40
C ALA A 139 24.89 -42.19 28.01
N ILE A 140 25.47 -42.04 26.82
CA ILE A 140 25.73 -40.79 26.10
C ILE A 140 24.68 -39.73 26.47
N ASN A 141 25.03 -38.83 27.39
CA ASN A 141 24.16 -37.77 27.89
C ASN A 141 24.14 -36.61 26.88
N LEU A 142 23.49 -36.81 25.73
CA LEU A 142 23.28 -35.76 24.72
C LEU A 142 22.11 -34.83 25.05
N THR A 143 21.41 -35.06 26.17
CA THR A 143 20.26 -34.25 26.62
C THR A 143 20.55 -33.36 27.82
N ASN A 144 21.75 -33.41 28.41
CA ASN A 144 22.16 -32.35 29.36
C ASN A 144 22.63 -31.14 28.55
N PHE A 145 21.68 -30.31 28.13
CA PHE A 145 21.97 -28.95 27.71
C PHE A 145 22.55 -28.19 28.92
N ALA A 146 23.88 -28.11 29.02
CA ALA A 146 24.56 -27.33 30.06
C ALA A 146 24.53 -25.82 29.80
N THR A 147 23.97 -25.39 28.67
CA THR A 147 23.70 -23.98 28.38
C THR A 147 22.23 -23.71 28.60
N GLU A 148 21.91 -22.91 29.61
CA GLU A 148 20.61 -22.23 29.71
C GLU A 148 20.33 -21.54 28.37
N ILE A 149 19.25 -21.95 27.71
CA ILE A 149 18.67 -21.15 26.63
C ILE A 149 18.15 -19.88 27.31
N ASN A 150 18.81 -18.75 27.06
CA ASN A 150 18.44 -17.41 27.52
C ASN A 150 16.93 -17.24 27.80
N THR A 151 16.54 -17.25 29.08
CA THR A 151 15.14 -17.04 29.51
C THR A 151 14.89 -15.70 30.18
N VAL A 152 15.80 -14.72 30.12
CA VAL A 152 15.61 -13.48 30.90
C VAL A 152 15.66 -12.15 30.14
N GLU A 153 16.31 -12.03 28.97
CA GLU A 153 16.39 -10.72 28.29
C GLU A 153 15.23 -10.42 27.31
N TYR A 154 14.46 -11.41 26.87
CA TYR A 154 13.31 -11.17 25.97
C TYR A 154 11.97 -10.91 26.68
N GLN A 155 11.92 -10.93 28.02
CA GLN A 155 10.68 -10.67 28.78
C GLN A 155 10.57 -9.27 29.41
N GLN A 156 11.57 -8.39 29.26
CA GLN A 156 11.42 -7.00 29.65
C GLN A 156 11.17 -6.12 28.43
N ASN A 157 9.89 -5.90 28.12
CA ASN A 157 9.33 -4.58 27.77
C ASN A 157 7.80 -4.70 27.59
N SER A 158 7.09 -4.79 28.71
CA SER A 158 5.71 -4.32 28.80
C SER A 158 5.50 -3.68 30.17
N GLN A 159 6.01 -2.46 30.32
CA GLN A 159 5.37 -1.50 31.21
C GLN A 159 5.00 -0.30 30.36
N GLY A 160 3.70 -0.21 30.07
CA GLY A 160 3.12 0.97 29.46
C GLY A 160 3.33 2.18 30.37
N ASN A 161 3.77 3.27 29.76
CA ASN A 161 3.66 4.61 30.32
C ASN A 161 2.16 4.91 30.47
N THR A 162 1.62 4.79 31.68
CA THR A 162 0.45 5.56 32.10
C THR A 162 0.94 6.90 32.61
N ALA A 163 0.60 7.95 31.84
CA ALA A 163 0.58 9.34 32.30
C ALA A 163 -0.54 9.56 33.33
#